data_AF-A0A2W7QE89-F1
#
_entry.id   AF-A0A2W7QE89-F1
#
_cell.length_a   1.000
_cell.length_b   1.000
_cell.length_c   1.000
_cell.angle_alpha   90.00
_cell.angle_beta   90.00
_cell.angle_gamma   90.00
#
_symmetry.space_group_name_H-M   'P 1'
#
loop_
_entity.id
_entity.type
_entity.pdbx_description
1 polymer ?
#
loop_
_entity_poly.entity_id
_entity_poly.type
_entity_poly.pdbx_seq_one_letter_code
_entity_poly.pdbx_strand_id
1 'polypeptide(L)' 'MEKVRKIALVANHIKADDEDPRDVIFWMNKSSSERLKEVYRLRKNYYTWSNGFYPSKIEKVVHFEKL' A
#
# COMPACT_ATOMS: atom_id res chain seq x y z
N MET A 1 -18.35 -22.60 8.58
CA MET A 1 -18.36 -21.13 8.44
C MET A 1 -16.93 -20.66 8.33
N GLU A 2 -16.50 -20.37 7.11
CA GLU A 2 -15.15 -19.89 6.82
C GLU A 2 -15.05 -18.41 7.21
N LYS A 3 -14.11 -18.06 8.10
CA LYS A 3 -13.84 -16.67 8.48
C LYS A 3 -13.12 -15.98 7.32
N VAL A 4 -13.87 -15.50 6.34
CA VAL A 4 -13.38 -14.57 5.33
C VAL A 4 -12.84 -13.35 6.09
N ARG A 5 -11.53 -13.15 6.06
CA ARG A 5 -10.87 -12.03 6.73
C ARG A 5 -11.49 -10.74 6.19
N LYS A 6 -12.05 -9.92 7.09
CA LYS A 6 -12.49 -8.54 6.83
C LYS A 6 -11.28 -7.64 6.51
N ILE A 7 -10.51 -7.95 5.47
CA ILE A 7 -9.88 -6.90 4.67
C ILE A 7 -11.02 -6.34 3.82
N ALA A 8 -11.98 -5.71 4.51
CA ALA A 8 -13.07 -5.00 3.89
C ALA A 8 -12.41 -3.80 3.20
N LEU A 9 -12.13 -3.98 1.91
CA LEU A 9 -12.43 -3.01 0.86
C LEU A 9 -12.24 -1.55 1.31
N VAL A 10 -10.99 -1.16 1.57
CA VAL A 10 -10.56 0.22 1.32
C VAL A 10 -10.06 0.25 -0.13
N ALA A 11 -10.93 -0.15 -1.06
CA ALA A 11 -10.81 0.28 -2.44
C ALA A 11 -11.61 1.57 -2.50
N ASN A 12 -10.95 2.70 -2.21
CA ASN A 12 -11.49 3.96 -2.69
C ASN A 12 -11.70 3.78 -4.19
N HIS A 13 -12.93 3.95 -4.66
CA HIS A 13 -13.23 4.01 -6.08
C HIS A 13 -12.62 5.29 -6.62
N ILE A 14 -11.30 5.28 -6.82
CA ILE A 14 -10.61 6.27 -7.61
C ILE A 14 -11.07 6.00 -9.04
N LYS A 15 -11.78 6.96 -9.64
CA LYS A 15 -12.12 6.83 -11.05
C LYS A 15 -10.81 6.90 -11.82
N ALA A 16 -10.62 6.04 -12.82
CA ALA A 16 -9.43 6.09 -13.64
C ALA A 16 -9.23 7.48 -14.31
N ASP A 17 -10.32 8.22 -14.50
CA ASP A 17 -10.33 9.60 -14.99
C ASP A 17 -9.70 10.62 -14.02
N ASP A 18 -9.60 10.29 -12.73
CA ASP A 18 -8.99 11.14 -11.69
C ASP A 18 -7.46 10.90 -11.58
N GLU A 19 -6.92 9.90 -12.27
CA GLU A 19 -5.51 9.51 -12.23
C GLU A 19 -4.84 9.72 -13.60
N ASP A 20 -3.56 10.09 -13.62
CA ASP A 20 -2.82 10.19 -14.89
C ASP A 20 -2.75 8.78 -15.52
N PRO A 21 -3.24 8.57 -16.75
CA PRO A 21 -3.17 7.27 -17.41
C PRO A 21 -1.75 6.69 -17.48
N ARG A 22 -0.72 7.56 -17.50
CA ARG A 22 0.68 7.14 -17.47
C ARG A 22 1.08 6.55 -16.13
N ASP A 23 0.55 7.08 -15.02
CA ASP A 23 0.80 6.56 -13.68
C ASP A 23 0.12 5.19 -13.51
N VAL A 24 -1.10 5.04 -14.02
CA VAL A 24 -1.80 3.74 -14.04
C VAL A 24 -1.00 2.69 -14.81
N ILE A 25 -0.55 3.02 -16.03
CA ILE A 25 0.25 2.11 -16.87
C ILE A 25 1.59 1.79 -16.19
N PHE A 26 2.25 2.79 -15.61
CA PHE A 26 3.49 2.60 -14.86
C PHE A 26 3.31 1.58 -13.74
N TRP A 27 2.27 1.74 -12.91
CA TRP A 27 2.01 0.82 -11.80
C TRP A 27 1.58 -0.57 -12.24
N MET A 28 0.82 -0.68 -13.34
CA MET A 28 0.40 -1.97 -13.90
C MET A 28 1.57 -2.77 -14.46
N ASN A 29 2.65 -2.12 -14.90
CA ASN A 29 3.87 -2.76 -15.38
C ASN A 29 4.82 -3.20 -14.25
N LYS A 30 4.48 -2.97 -12.98
CA LYS A 30 5.29 -3.38 -11.82
C LYS A 30 4.77 -4.68 -11.22
N SER A 31 5.70 -5.56 -10.86
CA SER A 31 5.35 -6.75 -10.07
C SER A 31 4.73 -6.35 -8.73
N SER A 32 3.94 -7.25 -8.13
CA SER A 32 3.36 -7.01 -6.80
C SER A 32 4.44 -6.73 -5.74
N SER A 33 5.62 -7.36 -5.87
CA SER A 33 6.77 -7.10 -4.98
C SER A 33 7.30 -5.67 -5.11
N GLU A 34 7.49 -5.17 -6.33
CA GLU A 34 7.93 -3.79 -6.57
C GLU A 34 6.92 -2.77 -6.05
N ARG A 35 5.62 -3.01 -6.29
CA ARG A 35 4.54 -2.15 -5.78
C ARG A 35 4.54 -2.09 -4.25
N LEU A 36 4.65 -3.24 -3.59
CA LEU A 36 4.71 -3.31 -2.13
C LEU A 36 5.94 -2.59 -1.56
N LYS A 37 7.11 -2.73 -2.19
CA LYS A 37 8.33 -2.01 -1.80
C LYS A 37 8.13 -0.50 -1.88
N GLU A 38 7.50 -0.01 -2.93
CA GLU A 38 7.23 1.43 -3.04
C GLU A 38 6.25 1.90 -1.98
N VAL A 39 5.12 1.21 -1.80
CA VAL A 39 4.13 1.57 -0.77
C VAL A 39 4.79 1.64 0.61
N TYR A 40 5.68 0.70 0.91
CA TYR A 40 6.47 0.72 2.14
C TYR A 40 7.38 1.95 2.23
N ARG A 41 8.14 2.25 1.17
CA ARG A 41 9.01 3.43 1.08
C ARG A 41 8.24 4.73 1.32
N LEU A 42 7.10 4.90 0.64
CA LEU A 42 6.23 6.07 0.77
C LEU A 42 5.68 6.21 2.18
N ARG A 43 5.18 5.12 2.79
CA ARG A 43 4.71 5.13 4.19
C ARG A 43 5.82 5.50 5.16
N LYS A 44 7.01 4.91 5.00
CA LYS A 44 8.16 5.23 5.84
C LYS A 44 8.47 6.72 5.77
N ASN A 45 8.51 7.28 4.57
CA ASN A 45 8.78 8.71 4.38
C ASN A 45 7.70 9.59 5.00
N TYR A 46 6.42 9.29 4.72
CA TYR A 46 5.29 10.06 5.27
C TYR A 46 5.32 10.12 6.80
N TYR A 47 5.44 8.97 7.46
CA TYR A 47 5.43 8.93 8.91
C TYR A 47 6.72 9.50 9.53
N THR A 48 7.87 9.27 8.90
CA THR A 48 9.13 9.90 9.36
C THR A 48 9.04 11.42 9.27
N TRP A 49 8.46 11.95 8.21
CA TRP A 49 8.24 13.39 8.07
C TRP A 49 7.19 13.92 9.06
N SER A 50 6.03 13.26 9.15
CA SER A 50 4.91 13.72 9.99
C SER A 50 5.18 13.57 11.49
N ASN A 51 5.79 12.46 11.91
CA ASN A 51 5.91 12.07 13.31
C ASN A 51 7.37 12.08 13.81
N GLY A 52 8.35 12.35 12.94
CA GLY A 52 9.78 12.24 13.24
C GLY A 52 10.31 10.79 13.25
N PHE A 53 9.43 9.79 13.21
CA PHE A 53 9.80 8.37 13.22
C PHE A 53 8.74 7.49 12.54
N TYR A 54 9.14 6.30 12.12
CA TYR A 54 8.22 5.28 11.57
C TYR A 54 7.61 4.43 12.70
N PRO A 55 6.27 4.38 12.87
CA PRO A 55 5.64 3.63 13.96
C PRO A 55 5.85 2.11 13.85
N SER A 56 6.43 1.51 14.90
CA SER A 56 6.68 0.06 15.01
C SER A 56 5.42 -0.81 14.96
N LYS A 57 4.24 -0.24 15.29
CA LYS A 57 2.95 -0.93 15.14
C LYS A 57 2.57 -1.17 13.68
N ILE A 58 2.98 -0.28 12.76
CA ILE A 58 2.67 -0.38 11.32
C ILE A 58 3.61 -1.35 10.63
N GLU A 59 4.87 -1.37 11.04
CA GLU A 59 5.89 -2.34 10.61
C GLU A 59 5.37 -3.79 10.75
N LYS A 60 4.77 -4.12 11.90
CA LYS A 60 4.20 -5.45 12.16
C LYS A 60 2.98 -5.81 11.30
N VAL A 61 2.31 -4.86 10.65
CA VAL A 61 1.13 -5.19 9.82
C VAL A 61 1.54 -5.50 8.38
N VAL A 62 2.60 -4.85 7.88
CA VAL A 62 3.09 -5.05 6.50
C VAL A 62 3.93 -6.33 6.37
N HIS A 63 4.67 -6.72 7.42
CA HIS A 63 5.59 -7.87 7.37
C HIS A 63 4.95 -9.24 7.66
N PHE A 64 3.64 -9.33 7.93
CA PHE A 64 2.98 -10.59 8.33
C PHE A 64 2.13 -11.29 7.26
N GLU A 65 2.16 -10.85 6.00
CA GLU A 65 1.84 -11.80 4.93
C GLU A 65 3.03 -12.76 4.79
N LYS A 66 2.91 -13.92 5.45
CA LYS A 66 3.66 -15.11 5.07
C LYS A 66 3.50 -15.29 3.57
N LEU A 67 4.56 -14.97 2.82
CA LEU A 67 4.83 -15.59 1.53
C LEU A 67 4.84 -17.11 1.69
#